data_AF-A0A174N7B8-F1
#
_entry.id   AF-A0A174N7B8-F1
#
_cell.length_a   1.000
_cell.length_b   1.000
_cell.length_c   1.000
_cell.angle_alpha   90.00
_cell.angle_beta   90.00
_cell.angle_gamma   90.00
#
_symmetry.space_group_name_H-M   'P 1'
#
loop_
_entity.id
_entity.type
_entity.pdbx_description
1 polymer ?
#
loop_
_entity_poly.entity_id
_entity_poly.type
_entity_poly.pdbx_seq_one_letter_code
_entity_poly.pdbx_strand_id
1 'polypeptide(L)'
;MKVEMIQIKKRHFDVETDGFYGAYWKCKTGSDCAMIAMIGDDPEDYLARTSVKWLHKLGVNVMTMSPGKKDYGHHNYPLERIDGTYRESNQLVKSTW
;
A
#
# COMPACT_ATOMS: atom_id res chain seq x y z
N MET A 1 -3.21 -22.28 17.20
CA MET A 1 -2.26 -21.28 16.66
C MET A 1 -2.79 -19.89 16.94
N LYS A 2 -2.16 -19.12 17.84
CA LYS A 2 -2.46 -17.69 17.96
C LYS A 2 -1.78 -17.00 16.77
N VAL A 3 -2.57 -16.54 15.81
CA VAL A 3 -2.07 -15.56 14.83
C VAL A 3 -1.94 -14.26 15.62
N GLU A 4 -0.75 -13.94 16.10
CA GLU A 4 -0.48 -12.61 16.64
C GLU A 4 -0.81 -11.59 15.55
N MET A 5 -1.85 -10.79 15.79
CA MET A 5 -2.13 -9.61 15.00
C MET A 5 -1.07 -8.58 15.35
N ILE A 6 0.13 -8.73 14.77
CA ILE A 6 1.14 -7.70 14.93
C ILE A 6 0.62 -6.49 14.15
N GLN A 7 0.29 -5.41 14.86
CA GLN A 7 -0.18 -4.16 14.30
C GLN A 7 0.90 -3.64 13.32
N ILE A 8 0.66 -3.79 12.01
CA ILE A 8 1.55 -3.24 10.98
C ILE A 8 1.28 -1.74 10.92
N LYS A 9 2.33 -0.93 11.08
CA LYS A 9 2.20 0.52 10.93
C LYS A 9 1.85 0.83 9.48
N LYS A 10 0.74 1.52 9.29
CA LYS A 10 0.22 1.88 7.99
C LYS A 10 -0.28 3.32 7.94
N ARG A 11 -0.28 3.89 6.74
CA ARG A 11 -0.91 5.19 6.41
C ARG A 11 -1.87 4.96 5.25
N HIS A 12 -3.09 5.46 5.37
CA HIS A 12 -4.12 5.35 4.34
C HIS A 12 -4.14 6.63 3.48
N PHE A 13 -4.56 6.49 2.22
CA PHE A 13 -4.66 7.55 1.23
C PHE A 13 -6.02 7.51 0.57
N ASP A 14 -6.64 8.67 0.40
CA ASP A 14 -7.93 8.83 -0.28
C ASP A 14 -7.79 9.63 -1.58
N VAL A 15 -8.61 9.32 -2.58
CA VAL A 15 -8.57 10.01 -3.89
C VAL A 15 -8.83 11.49 -3.72
N GLU A 16 -9.75 11.89 -2.84
CA GLU A 16 -10.16 13.29 -2.70
C GLU A 16 -9.05 14.16 -2.08
N THR A 17 -8.29 13.60 -1.14
CA THR A 17 -7.27 14.34 -0.37
C THR A 17 -5.86 14.17 -0.90
N ASP A 18 -5.53 12.96 -1.37
CA ASP A 18 -4.16 12.56 -1.72
C ASP A 18 -4.00 12.31 -3.23
N GLY A 19 -5.10 12.32 -3.99
CA GLY A 19 -5.10 12.12 -5.44
C GLY A 19 -5.06 10.65 -5.88
N PHE A 20 -4.93 9.70 -4.95
CA PHE A 20 -5.00 8.25 -5.21
C PHE A 20 -5.56 7.51 -4.01
N TYR A 21 -6.11 6.31 -4.25
CA TYR A 21 -6.59 5.44 -3.17
C TYR A 21 -5.58 4.33 -2.88
N GLY A 22 -5.25 4.16 -1.61
CA GLY A 22 -4.23 3.18 -1.24
C GLY A 22 -3.85 3.17 0.23
N ALA A 23 -2.84 2.35 0.54
CA ALA A 23 -2.23 2.36 1.87
C ALA A 23 -0.74 2.01 1.78
N TYR A 24 0.07 2.73 2.55
CA TYR A 24 1.47 2.42 2.75
C TYR A 24 1.65 1.54 3.99
N TRP A 25 2.39 0.45 3.86
CA TRP A 25 2.65 -0.55 4.87
C TRP A 25 4.15 -0.64 5.14
N LYS A 26 4.58 -0.08 6.26
CA LYS A 26 6.00 -0.05 6.62
C LYS A 26 6.47 -1.45 7.02
N CYS A 27 7.56 -1.90 6.41
CA CYS A 27 8.19 -3.16 6.76
C CYS A 27 8.92 -3.02 8.11
N LYS A 28 8.76 -4.01 8.99
CA LYS A 28 9.31 -3.95 10.37
C LYS A 28 10.82 -4.03 10.43
N THR A 29 11.44 -4.73 9.50
CA THR A 29 12.90 -4.91 9.44
C THR A 29 13.63 -3.66 8.96
N GLY A 30 12.89 -2.59 8.62
CA GLY A 30 13.42 -1.48 7.84
C GLY A 30 13.58 -1.89 6.38
N SER A 31 13.38 -0.94 5.47
CA SER A 31 13.59 -1.12 4.04
C SER A 31 13.77 0.24 3.39
N ASP A 32 14.74 0.33 2.48
CA ASP A 32 15.08 1.51 1.67
C ASP A 32 14.36 1.52 0.31
N CYS A 33 13.43 0.59 0.10
CA CYS A 33 12.59 0.51 -1.08
C CYS A 33 11.13 0.23 -0.72
N ALA A 34 10.24 0.49 -1.68
CA ALA A 34 8.83 0.13 -1.59
C ALA A 34 8.37 -0.54 -2.88
N MET A 35 7.54 -1.57 -2.73
CA MET A 35 6.81 -2.20 -3.83
C MET A 35 5.44 -1.55 -3.94
N ILE A 36 5.10 -1.02 -5.12
CA ILE A 36 3.73 -0.56 -5.41
C ILE A 36 2.93 -1.78 -5.88
N ALA A 37 2.06 -2.30 -5.01
CA ALA A 37 1.20 -3.43 -5.28
C ALA A 37 -0.16 -2.91 -5.78
N MET A 38 -0.35 -2.92 -7.10
CA MET A 38 -1.61 -2.56 -7.75
C MET A 38 -2.57 -3.74 -7.70
N ILE A 39 -3.27 -3.87 -6.58
CA ILE A 39 -4.22 -4.94 -6.31
C ILE A 39 -5.60 -4.31 -6.41
N GLY A 40 -6.47 -4.80 -7.29
CA GLY A 40 -7.84 -4.29 -7.46
C GLY A 40 -8.77 -4.57 -6.28
N ASP A 41 -8.21 -4.73 -5.08
CA ASP A 41 -8.89 -4.98 -3.82
C ASP A 41 -8.82 -3.71 -2.96
N ASP A 42 -9.73 -3.56 -1.99
CA ASP A 42 -9.57 -2.49 -1.01
C ASP A 42 -8.28 -2.73 -0.20
N PRO A 43 -7.48 -1.70 0.14
CA PRO A 43 -6.29 -1.89 0.97
C PRO A 43 -6.56 -2.62 2.30
N GLU A 44 -7.78 -2.51 2.83
CA GLU A 44 -8.20 -3.17 4.06
C GLU A 44 -8.67 -4.62 3.89
N ASP A 45 -8.93 -5.03 2.65
CA ASP A 45 -9.48 -6.35 2.35
C ASP A 45 -8.41 -7.46 2.44
N TYR A 46 -8.91 -8.70 2.46
CA TYR A 46 -8.10 -9.86 2.79
C TYR A 46 -6.98 -10.12 1.78
N LEU A 47 -7.23 -9.89 0.49
CA LEU A 47 -6.23 -10.13 -0.56
C LEU A 47 -5.12 -9.08 -0.50
N ALA A 48 -5.45 -7.81 -0.33
CA ALA A 48 -4.47 -6.75 -0.13
C ALA A 48 -3.59 -7.03 1.11
N ARG A 49 -4.22 -7.31 2.26
CA ARG A 49 -3.50 -7.57 3.52
C ARG A 49 -2.63 -8.83 3.47
N THR A 50 -3.08 -9.88 2.81
CA THR A 50 -2.30 -11.12 2.68
C THR A 50 -1.11 -10.94 1.74
N SER A 51 -1.30 -10.18 0.65
CA SER A 51 -0.22 -9.80 -0.26
C SER A 51 0.85 -8.97 0.45
N VAL A 52 0.44 -7.97 1.25
CA VAL A 52 1.37 -7.18 2.08
C VAL A 52 2.16 -8.07 3.04
N LYS A 53 1.50 -8.99 3.75
CA LYS A 53 2.17 -9.93 4.65
C LYS A 53 3.20 -10.80 3.93
N TRP A 54 2.91 -11.23 2.71
CA TRP A 54 3.84 -12.03 1.92
C TRP A 54 5.03 -11.19 1.43
N LEU A 55 4.78 -9.99 0.89
CA LEU A 55 5.83 -9.07 0.44
C LEU A 55 6.74 -8.61 1.59
N HIS A 56 6.20 -8.40 2.79
CA HIS A 56 7.01 -8.10 3.99
C HIS A 56 7.99 -9.22 4.34
N LYS A 57 7.71 -10.49 4.00
CA LYS A 57 8.69 -11.58 4.17
C LYS A 57 9.90 -11.43 3.24
N LEU A 58 9.76 -10.65 2.17
CA LEU A 58 10.84 -10.30 1.25
C LEU A 58 11.59 -9.02 1.69
N GLY A 59 11.21 -8.41 2.82
CA GLY A 59 11.94 -7.26 3.38
C GLY A 59 11.65 -5.92 2.72
N VAL A 60 10.50 -5.75 2.04
CA VAL A 60 10.15 -4.50 1.34
C VAL A 60 8.99 -3.76 2.02
N ASN A 61 9.00 -2.43 2.00
CA ASN A 61 7.77 -1.66 2.26
C ASN A 61 6.77 -1.93 1.13
N VAL A 62 5.48 -1.75 1.38
CA VAL A 62 4.45 -1.98 0.37
C VAL A 62 3.52 -0.78 0.30
N MET A 63 3.28 -0.26 -0.90
CA MET A 63 2.20 0.67 -1.19
C MET A 63 1.12 -0.09 -1.94
N THR A 64 0.02 -0.43 -1.28
CA THR A 64 -1.15 -0.98 -1.98
C THR A 64 -1.88 0.15 -2.67
N MET A 65 -2.16 -0.01 -3.95
CA MET A 65 -2.90 0.96 -4.75
C MET A 65 -4.11 0.27 -5.37
N SER A 66 -5.26 0.90 -5.28
CA SER A 66 -6.49 0.43 -5.91
C SER A 66 -7.23 1.55 -6.63
N PRO A 67 -8.18 1.22 -7.53
CA PRO A 67 -8.83 2.21 -8.39
C PRO A 67 -9.68 3.20 -7.58
N GLY A 68 -10.18 2.76 -6.44
CA GLY A 68 -11.02 3.51 -5.51
C GLY A 68 -11.51 2.63 -4.36
N LYS A 69 -12.23 3.24 -3.44
CA LYS A 69 -12.79 2.56 -2.27
C LYS A 69 -13.80 1.49 -2.69
N LYS A 70 -13.50 0.24 -2.34
CA LYS A 70 -14.33 -0.93 -2.72
C LYS A 70 -14.64 -1.01 -4.21
N ASP A 71 -13.69 -0.57 -5.03
CA ASP A 71 -13.87 -0.44 -6.47
C ASP A 71 -13.19 -1.59 -7.23
N TYR A 72 -13.79 -2.78 -7.13
CA TYR A 72 -13.16 -4.05 -7.53
C TYR A 72 -13.18 -4.35 -9.03
N GLY A 73 -13.93 -3.58 -9.82
CA GLY A 73 -14.17 -3.85 -11.25
C GLY A 73 -13.49 -2.89 -12.21
N HIS A 74 -12.93 -1.78 -11.72
CA HIS A 74 -12.27 -0.81 -12.57
C HIS A 74 -10.78 -1.13 -12.71
N HIS A 75 -10.33 -1.33 -13.95
CA HIS A 75 -8.91 -1.56 -14.24
C HIS A 75 -8.17 -0.28 -14.67
N ASN A 76 -8.88 0.85 -14.72
CA ASN A 76 -8.30 2.10 -15.18
C ASN A 76 -7.60 2.82 -14.02
N TYR A 77 -6.28 2.92 -14.12
CA TYR A 77 -5.44 3.71 -13.23
C TYR A 77 -4.91 4.90 -14.04
N PRO A 78 -5.49 6.10 -13.89
CA PRO A 78 -4.95 7.30 -14.53
C PRO A 78 -3.47 7.45 -14.16
N LEU A 79 -2.64 7.86 -15.13
CA LEU A 79 -1.19 7.95 -14.95
C LEU A 79 -0.82 8.92 -13.83
N GLU A 80 -1.63 9.95 -13.60
CA GLU A 80 -1.48 10.93 -12.53
C GLU A 80 -1.55 10.26 -11.15
N ARG A 81 -2.42 9.26 -11.00
CA ARG A 81 -2.52 8.50 -9.74
C ARG A 81 -1.30 7.62 -9.53
N ILE A 82 -0.77 7.04 -10.61
CA ILE A 82 0.45 6.22 -10.55
C ILE A 82 1.66 7.10 -10.18
N ASP A 83 1.80 8.28 -10.78
CA ASP A 83 2.86 9.25 -10.44
C ASP A 83 2.73 9.72 -8.98
N GLY A 84 1.51 10.07 -8.53
CA GLY A 84 1.25 10.45 -7.15
C GLY A 84 1.65 9.35 -6.16
N THR A 85 1.23 8.12 -6.43
CA THR A 85 1.58 6.94 -5.62
C THR A 85 3.10 6.72 -5.57
N TYR A 86 3.77 6.84 -6.72
CA TYR A 86 5.23 6.70 -6.81
C TYR A 86 5.95 7.76 -5.97
N ARG A 87 5.58 9.04 -6.11
CA ARG A 87 6.17 10.15 -5.36
C ARG A 87 5.97 9.96 -3.86
N GLU A 88 4.76 9.63 -3.44
CA GLU A 88 4.44 9.44 -2.02
C GLU A 88 5.19 8.24 -1.44
N SER A 89 5.25 7.11 -2.16
CA SER A 89 6.03 5.94 -1.73
C SER A 89 7.51 6.27 -1.53
N ASN A 90 8.12 7.04 -2.44
CA ASN A 90 9.50 7.48 -2.34
C ASN A 90 9.76 8.43 -1.18
N GLN A 91 8.82 9.33 -0.89
CA GLN A 91 8.91 10.20 0.28
C GLN A 91 8.87 9.39 1.56
N LEU A 92 7.93 8.43 1.66
CA LEU A 92 7.74 7.61 2.86
C LEU A 92 8.91 6.67 3.14
N VAL A 93 9.53 6.10 2.11
CA VAL A 93 10.75 5.29 2.23
C VAL A 93 11.89 6.07 2.89
N LYS A 94 12.03 7.37 2.55
CA LYS A 94 13.09 8.25 3.10
C LYS A 94 12.76 8.80 4.48
N SER A 95 11.57 8.52 4.99
CA SER A 95 11.01 9.19 6.15
C SER A 95 11.12 8.33 7.42
N THR A 96 11.24 8.98 8.58
CA THR A 96 11.40 8.30 9.88
C THR A 96 10.08 7.88 10.52
N TRP A 97 8.97 7.90 9.78
CA TRP A 97 7.62 7.73 10.33
C TRP A 97 7.44 6.34 10.90
#